data_AF-A0A9P3ESP8-F1
#
_entry.id   AF-A0A9P3ESP8-F1
#
_cell.length_a   1.000
_cell.length_b   1.000
_cell.length_c   1.000
_cell.angle_alpha   90.00
_cell.angle_beta   90.00
_cell.angle_gamma   90.00
#
_symmetry.space_group_name_H-M   'P 1'
#
loop_
_entity.id
_entity.type
_entity.pdbx_description
1 polymer ?
#
loop_
_entity_poly.entity_id
_entity_poly.type
_entity_poly.pdbx_seq_one_letter_code
_entity_poly.pdbx_strand_id
1 'polypeptide(L)'
;MPPVESLVPPALFALSSAAFFKAIHLPYKDRLYVAPLLFGSAVLSLQTSHYLTWLTGMNVLWALFSCIWIHHAASVLYIDQLSIPRTASPWISAYKIWNDPQRHLNRIALQRREETCSTSRRIWFSLRRLSWTVICWLLQLSIVGPLLSIHFTFNAEDFAPSRQILIRRLFSLQPEPAFTAREMQIRFYVSVYWIWIAYLMLELCNTVLALFFVVVLRLDHPEDWTPLFGSPLQAYSIRRFWTKFWHRLTVAPCASSGRMISRRVAVLQPGSQHEKIFIAFWTFLLSGIFHVVADWAAGEPCYPIDDMLFFIANFLAGAIESAIGKRLEHAMKESENGRVRWLFRSGIARKIIGYVWVLGFMFWITPKWQYRKLHDSLMEFSDPQLETRSN
;
A
#
# COMPACT_ATOMS: atom_id res chain seq x y z
N MET A 1 -7.24 -19.16 -21.66
CA MET A 1 -5.79 -18.88 -21.60
C MET A 1 -5.62 -17.37 -21.62
N PRO A 2 -4.67 -16.78 -20.86
CA PRO A 2 -4.42 -15.34 -20.96
C PRO A 2 -3.96 -15.00 -22.38
N PRO A 3 -4.33 -13.82 -22.92
CA PRO A 3 -3.85 -13.37 -24.21
C PRO A 3 -2.31 -13.28 -24.20
N VAL A 4 -1.67 -13.49 -25.36
CA VAL A 4 -0.20 -13.45 -25.49
C VAL A 4 0.37 -12.11 -24.99
N GLU A 5 -0.39 -11.03 -25.17
CA GLU A 5 -0.07 -9.67 -24.71
C GLU A 5 0.08 -9.59 -23.17
N SER A 6 -0.62 -10.43 -22.39
CA SER A 6 -0.46 -10.48 -20.94
C SER A 6 0.94 -10.93 -20.49
N LEU A 7 1.77 -11.47 -21.40
CA LEU A 7 3.17 -11.81 -21.10
C LEU A 7 4.13 -10.61 -21.25
N VAL A 8 3.70 -9.54 -21.92
CA VAL A 8 4.52 -8.36 -22.20
C VAL A 8 4.97 -7.66 -20.90
N PRO A 9 4.08 -7.33 -19.94
CA PRO A 9 4.51 -6.63 -18.73
C PRO A 9 5.49 -7.45 -17.88
N PRO A 10 5.25 -8.75 -17.60
CA PRO A 10 6.22 -9.61 -16.92
C PRO A 10 7.57 -9.73 -17.63
N ALA A 11 7.59 -9.82 -18.97
CA ALA A 11 8.83 -9.91 -19.73
C ALA A 11 9.67 -8.62 -19.63
N LEU A 12 9.03 -7.46 -19.72
CA LEU A 12 9.68 -6.16 -19.55
C LEU A 12 10.19 -5.96 -18.12
N PHE A 13 9.42 -6.39 -17.12
CA PHE A 13 9.87 -6.41 -15.73
C PHE A 13 11.07 -7.34 -15.52
N ALA A 14 11.10 -8.51 -16.16
CA ALA A 14 12.24 -9.43 -16.10
C ALA A 14 13.50 -8.79 -16.69
N LEU A 15 13.38 -8.04 -17.79
CA LEU A 15 14.49 -7.26 -18.37
C LEU A 15 14.99 -6.18 -17.39
N SER A 16 14.08 -5.45 -16.75
CA SER A 16 14.42 -4.48 -15.69
C SER A 16 15.17 -5.15 -14.53
N SER A 17 14.69 -6.31 -14.09
CA SER A 17 15.31 -7.09 -13.03
C SER A 17 16.72 -7.55 -13.42
N ALA A 18 16.91 -8.05 -14.64
CA ALA A 18 18.23 -8.42 -15.14
C ALA A 18 19.20 -7.23 -15.18
N ALA A 19 18.73 -6.05 -15.60
CA ALA A 19 19.50 -4.81 -15.55
C ALA A 19 19.87 -4.41 -14.10
N PHE A 20 18.97 -4.61 -13.14
CA PHE A 20 19.27 -4.39 -11.72
C PHE A 20 20.37 -5.32 -11.21
N PHE A 21 20.28 -6.62 -11.52
CA PHE A 21 21.30 -7.60 -11.16
C PHE A 21 22.68 -7.22 -11.70
N LYS A 22 22.75 -6.61 -12.89
CA LYS A 22 24.01 -6.06 -13.41
C LYS A 22 24.42 -4.81 -12.65
N ALA A 23 23.51 -3.85 -12.47
CA ALA A 23 23.80 -2.53 -11.92
C ALA A 23 24.28 -2.55 -10.46
N ILE A 24 23.80 -3.47 -9.62
CA ILE A 24 24.19 -3.53 -8.20
C ILE A 24 25.69 -3.80 -8.00
N HIS A 25 26.34 -4.48 -8.96
CA HIS A 25 27.77 -4.78 -8.94
C HIS A 25 28.64 -3.65 -9.51
N LEU A 26 28.04 -2.67 -10.18
CA LEU A 26 28.75 -1.59 -10.85
C LEU A 26 29.03 -0.40 -9.92
N PRO A 27 30.11 0.35 -10.13
CA PRO A 27 30.32 1.64 -9.49
C PRO A 27 29.26 2.66 -9.98
N TYR A 28 29.06 3.74 -9.24
CA TYR A 28 27.98 4.70 -9.48
C TYR A 28 27.93 5.24 -10.93
N LYS A 29 29.08 5.62 -11.51
CA LYS A 29 29.15 6.14 -12.89
C LYS A 29 28.63 5.13 -13.90
N ASP A 30 28.96 3.86 -13.72
CA ASP A 30 28.57 2.80 -14.65
C ASP A 30 27.10 2.39 -14.48
N ARG A 31 26.54 2.56 -13.28
CA ARG A 31 25.09 2.40 -13.06
C ARG A 31 24.28 3.34 -13.95
N LEU A 32 24.78 4.56 -14.20
CA LEU A 32 24.09 5.54 -15.05
C LEU A 32 23.94 5.07 -16.50
N TYR A 33 24.88 4.28 -17.03
CA TYR A 33 24.76 3.72 -18.38
C TYR A 33 23.73 2.58 -18.46
N VAL A 34 23.50 1.86 -17.35
CA VAL A 34 22.49 0.79 -17.26
C VAL A 34 21.11 1.36 -16.91
N ALA A 35 21.04 2.57 -16.35
CA ALA A 35 19.80 3.20 -15.89
C ALA A 35 18.70 3.28 -16.98
N PRO A 36 18.98 3.64 -18.25
CA PRO A 36 17.94 3.68 -19.29
C PRO A 36 17.33 2.30 -19.54
N LEU A 37 18.12 1.23 -19.55
CA LEU A 37 17.60 -0.12 -19.71
C LEU A 37 16.79 -0.55 -18.48
N LEU A 38 17.32 -0.30 -17.28
CA LEU A 38 16.67 -0.63 -16.01
C LEU A 38 15.30 0.05 -15.85
N PHE A 39 15.26 1.38 -15.97
CA PHE A 39 14.04 2.15 -15.73
C PHE A 39 13.15 2.21 -16.96
N GLY A 40 13.72 2.25 -18.17
CA GLY A 40 12.93 2.23 -19.41
C GLY A 40 12.10 0.96 -19.52
N SER A 41 12.70 -0.22 -19.29
CA SER A 41 11.93 -1.48 -19.30
C SER A 41 10.91 -1.56 -18.16
N ALA A 42 11.21 -1.02 -16.97
CA ALA A 42 10.23 -0.96 -15.88
C ALA A 42 9.04 -0.04 -16.19
N VAL A 43 9.30 1.11 -16.82
CA VAL A 43 8.26 2.06 -17.26
C VAL A 43 7.41 1.44 -18.36
N LEU A 44 8.02 0.72 -19.31
CA LEU A 44 7.26 0.00 -20.34
C LEU A 44 6.41 -1.12 -19.73
N SER A 45 6.93 -1.87 -18.74
CA SER A 45 6.16 -2.85 -17.96
C SER A 45 4.96 -2.21 -17.26
N LEU A 46 5.15 -1.02 -16.69
CA LEU A 46 4.09 -0.24 -16.09
C LEU A 46 3.04 0.18 -17.14
N GLN A 47 3.45 0.79 -18.25
CA GLN A 47 2.54 1.30 -19.29
C GLN A 47 1.73 0.20 -19.97
N THR A 48 2.26 -1.03 -20.02
CA THR A 48 1.58 -2.20 -20.59
C THR A 48 0.75 -2.98 -19.56
N SER A 49 0.63 -2.50 -18.31
CA SER A 49 -0.09 -3.22 -17.24
C SER A 49 -1.57 -3.47 -17.57
N HIS A 50 -2.20 -2.63 -18.40
CA HIS A 50 -3.57 -2.83 -18.90
C HIS A 50 -3.75 -4.14 -19.68
N TYR A 51 -2.69 -4.81 -20.14
CA TYR A 51 -2.78 -6.16 -20.72
C TYR A 51 -3.06 -7.27 -19.69
N LEU A 52 -3.02 -6.98 -18.40
CA LEU A 52 -3.22 -7.95 -17.32
C LEU A 52 -4.67 -7.97 -16.81
N THR A 53 -5.63 -8.18 -17.71
CA THR A 53 -7.07 -8.20 -17.40
C THR A 53 -7.61 -9.61 -17.06
N TRP A 54 -6.77 -10.64 -17.10
CA TRP A 54 -7.15 -12.03 -16.84
C TRP A 54 -7.62 -12.30 -15.41
N LEU A 55 -7.32 -11.40 -14.47
CA LEU A 55 -7.84 -11.39 -13.11
C LEU A 55 -8.19 -9.96 -12.72
N THR A 56 -9.39 -9.75 -12.19
CA THR A 56 -9.88 -8.44 -11.76
C THR A 56 -8.87 -7.72 -10.86
N GLY A 57 -8.47 -6.52 -11.24
CA GLY A 57 -7.52 -5.68 -10.50
C GLY A 57 -6.04 -6.06 -10.65
N MET A 58 -5.69 -7.09 -11.43
CA MET A 58 -4.30 -7.48 -11.65
C MET A 58 -3.50 -6.43 -12.42
N ASN A 59 -4.14 -5.74 -13.38
CA ASN A 59 -3.60 -4.55 -14.05
C ASN A 59 -3.14 -3.48 -13.06
N VAL A 60 -4.02 -3.05 -12.14
CA VAL A 60 -3.70 -2.04 -11.12
C VAL A 60 -2.64 -2.54 -10.15
N LEU A 61 -2.75 -3.79 -9.71
CA LEU A 61 -1.80 -4.39 -8.79
C LEU A 61 -0.39 -4.44 -9.39
N TRP A 62 -0.27 -4.83 -10.66
CA TRP A 62 1.00 -4.85 -11.39
C TRP A 62 1.55 -3.44 -11.62
N ALA A 63 0.69 -2.47 -11.90
CA ALA A 63 1.06 -1.09 -12.07
C ALA A 63 1.63 -0.50 -10.76
N LEU A 64 0.94 -0.70 -9.63
CA LEU A 64 1.42 -0.32 -8.30
C LEU A 64 2.73 -1.03 -7.95
N PHE A 65 2.82 -2.33 -8.21
CA PHE A 65 4.05 -3.09 -8.05
C PHE A 65 5.21 -2.49 -8.83
N SER A 66 4.99 -2.13 -10.10
CA SER A 66 5.99 -1.52 -10.97
C SER A 66 6.45 -0.16 -10.45
N CYS A 67 5.54 0.69 -9.97
CA CYS A 67 5.87 1.96 -9.31
C CYS A 67 6.76 1.74 -8.07
N ILE A 68 6.37 0.81 -7.19
CA ILE A 68 7.14 0.47 -5.98
C ILE A 68 8.52 -0.10 -6.36
N TRP A 69 8.58 -0.96 -7.37
CA TRP A 69 9.83 -1.53 -7.89
C TRP A 69 10.78 -0.46 -8.40
N ILE A 70 10.30 0.45 -9.26
CA ILE A 70 11.09 1.56 -9.80
C ILE A 70 11.70 2.38 -8.66
N HIS A 71 10.89 2.71 -7.65
CA HIS A 71 11.33 3.49 -6.51
C HIS A 71 12.32 2.74 -5.62
N HIS A 72 12.09 1.45 -5.37
CA HIS A 72 13.01 0.58 -4.65
C HIS A 72 14.35 0.49 -5.38
N ALA A 73 14.36 0.20 -6.68
CA ALA A 73 15.57 0.12 -7.49
C ALA A 73 16.35 1.45 -7.48
N ALA A 74 15.63 2.59 -7.62
CA ALA A 74 16.23 3.92 -7.53
C ALA A 74 16.87 4.17 -6.15
N SER A 75 16.14 3.83 -5.07
CA SER A 75 16.62 3.95 -3.70
C SER A 75 17.86 3.09 -3.45
N VAL A 76 17.86 1.81 -3.87
CA VAL A 76 19.01 0.90 -3.71
C VAL A 76 20.23 1.45 -4.42
N LEU A 77 20.09 1.73 -5.71
CA LEU A 77 21.23 1.88 -6.60
C LEU A 77 21.80 3.30 -6.63
N TYR A 78 20.96 4.32 -6.49
CA TYR A 78 21.36 5.71 -6.74
C TYR A 78 21.29 6.60 -5.49
N ILE A 79 20.39 6.29 -4.54
CA ILE A 79 20.23 7.09 -3.32
C ILE A 79 21.07 6.53 -2.18
N ASP A 80 20.77 5.31 -1.73
CA ASP A 80 21.48 4.65 -0.64
C ASP A 80 22.80 4.02 -1.12
N GLN A 81 22.94 3.82 -2.43
CA GLN A 81 24.12 3.25 -3.10
C GLN A 81 24.60 1.95 -2.44
N LEU A 82 23.67 1.01 -2.22
CA LEU A 82 24.02 -0.28 -1.65
C LEU A 82 25.06 -0.98 -2.54
N SER A 83 26.01 -1.61 -1.87
CA SER A 83 27.09 -2.39 -2.47
C SER A 83 27.14 -3.76 -1.82
N ILE A 84 27.37 -4.79 -2.62
CA ILE A 84 27.51 -6.16 -2.12
C ILE A 84 28.88 -6.32 -1.45
N PRO A 85 28.95 -6.83 -0.20
CA PRO A 85 30.23 -7.09 0.45
C PRO A 85 31.09 -8.06 -0.37
N ARG A 86 32.39 -7.81 -0.46
CA ARG A 86 33.33 -8.68 -1.21
C ARG A 86 33.39 -10.12 -0.69
N THR A 87 33.05 -10.34 0.57
CA THR A 87 33.06 -11.65 1.23
C THR A 87 31.76 -12.44 1.05
N ALA A 88 30.72 -11.82 0.51
CA ALA A 88 29.41 -12.44 0.31
C ALA A 88 29.28 -13.02 -1.10
N SER A 89 28.41 -14.01 -1.28
CA SER A 89 28.07 -14.52 -2.61
C SER A 89 27.49 -13.39 -3.48
N PRO A 90 28.09 -13.08 -4.64
CA PRO A 90 27.64 -11.96 -5.47
C PRO A 90 26.17 -12.09 -5.89
N TRP A 91 25.80 -13.26 -6.40
CA TRP A 91 24.46 -13.49 -6.94
C TRP A 91 23.40 -13.57 -5.84
N ILE A 92 23.65 -14.34 -4.77
CA ILE A 92 22.68 -14.50 -3.67
C ILE A 92 22.43 -13.15 -3.00
N SER A 93 23.48 -12.36 -2.77
CA SER A 93 23.33 -11.03 -2.17
C SER A 93 22.56 -10.07 -3.06
N ALA A 94 22.84 -10.08 -4.37
CA ALA A 94 22.09 -9.26 -5.33
C ALA A 94 20.60 -9.63 -5.33
N TYR A 95 20.28 -10.92 -5.31
CA TYR A 95 18.92 -11.44 -5.26
C TYR A 95 18.21 -11.07 -3.97
N LYS A 96 18.86 -11.24 -2.81
CA LYS A 96 18.30 -10.87 -1.51
C LYS A 96 18.00 -9.37 -1.43
N ILE A 97 18.90 -8.52 -1.97
CA ILE A 97 18.65 -7.06 -2.04
C ILE A 97 17.52 -6.73 -3.02
N TRP A 98 17.46 -7.42 -4.17
CA TRP A 98 16.39 -7.28 -5.16
C TRP A 98 15.02 -7.59 -4.54
N ASN A 99 14.92 -8.68 -3.77
CA ASN A 99 13.69 -9.17 -3.13
C ASN A 99 13.38 -8.52 -1.76
N ASP A 100 14.10 -7.45 -1.35
CA ASP A 100 13.91 -6.82 -0.03
C ASP A 100 13.51 -5.34 -0.13
N PRO A 101 12.25 -5.07 -0.53
CA PRO A 101 11.71 -3.71 -0.54
C PRO A 101 11.58 -3.12 0.88
N GLN A 102 11.48 -3.95 1.92
CA GLN A 102 11.32 -3.50 3.31
C GLN A 102 12.64 -3.16 4.01
N ARG A 103 13.79 -3.49 3.40
CA ARG A 103 15.14 -3.33 3.98
C ARG A 103 15.30 -4.08 5.30
N HIS A 104 14.77 -5.30 5.37
CA HIS A 104 14.88 -6.15 6.55
C HIS A 104 16.22 -6.89 6.61
N LEU A 105 16.90 -7.10 5.48
CA LEU A 105 18.22 -7.74 5.46
C LEU A 105 19.27 -6.84 6.10
N ASN A 106 19.80 -7.31 7.23
CA ASN A 106 20.97 -6.69 7.83
C ASN A 106 22.26 -7.15 7.11
N ARG A 107 23.31 -6.33 7.10
CA ARG A 107 24.61 -6.67 6.46
C ARG A 107 25.20 -7.99 6.97
N ILE A 108 24.93 -8.33 8.23
CA ILE A 108 25.35 -9.57 8.88
C ILE A 108 24.60 -10.79 8.29
N ALA A 109 23.33 -10.62 7.92
CA ALA A 109 22.54 -11.69 7.30
C ALA A 109 23.06 -12.03 5.89
N LEU A 110 23.53 -11.03 5.13
CA LEU A 110 24.18 -11.24 3.83
C LEU A 110 25.55 -11.95 3.94
N GLN A 111 26.18 -11.93 5.12
CA GLN A 111 27.48 -12.57 5.38
C GLN A 111 27.35 -13.98 5.96
N ARG A 112 26.19 -14.34 6.52
CA ARG A 112 26.00 -15.67 7.13
C ARG A 112 25.94 -16.73 6.03
N ARG A 113 26.81 -17.73 6.15
CA ARG A 113 26.79 -18.97 5.35
C ARG A 113 25.42 -19.64 5.56
N GLU A 114 24.75 -20.01 4.48
CA GLU A 114 23.40 -20.63 4.49
C GLU A 114 23.38 -21.87 5.38
N GLU A 115 22.85 -21.75 6.60
CA GLU A 115 22.46 -22.90 7.40
C GLU A 115 21.28 -23.57 6.68
N THR A 116 21.37 -24.86 6.39
CA THR A 116 20.29 -25.57 5.69
C THR A 116 19.00 -25.53 6.51
N CYS A 117 17.92 -25.04 5.91
CA CYS A 117 16.61 -25.02 6.57
C CYS A 117 16.04 -26.44 6.66
N SER A 118 15.66 -26.87 7.86
CA SER A 118 14.98 -28.16 8.03
C SER A 118 13.66 -28.23 7.24
N THR A 119 13.42 -29.36 6.58
CA THR A 119 12.18 -29.66 5.85
C THR A 119 10.94 -29.42 6.71
N SER A 120 10.98 -29.79 7.99
CA SER A 120 9.87 -29.59 8.92
C SER A 120 9.49 -28.11 9.10
N ARG A 121 10.49 -27.21 9.12
CA ARG A 121 10.24 -25.76 9.21
C ARG A 121 9.53 -25.23 7.97
N ARG A 122 9.95 -25.70 6.78
CA ARG A 122 9.32 -25.32 5.50
C ARG A 122 7.89 -25.82 5.39
N ILE A 123 7.63 -27.06 5.81
CA ILE A 123 6.26 -27.62 5.84
C ILE A 123 5.38 -26.80 6.78
N TRP A 124 5.85 -26.54 8.01
CA TRP A 124 5.07 -25.77 8.98
C TRP A 124 4.80 -24.34 8.51
N PHE A 125 5.81 -23.67 7.94
CA PHE A 125 5.65 -22.36 7.31
C PHE A 125 4.58 -22.39 6.22
N SER A 126 4.64 -23.38 5.33
CA SER A 126 3.70 -23.53 4.21
C SER A 126 2.27 -23.74 4.70
N LEU A 127 2.08 -24.68 5.63
CA LEU A 127 0.77 -24.98 6.23
C LEU A 127 0.18 -23.75 6.93
N ARG A 128 1.00 -22.99 7.66
CA ARG A 128 0.55 -21.78 8.34
C ARG A 128 0.15 -20.67 7.37
N ARG A 129 0.94 -20.42 6.33
CA ARG A 129 0.66 -19.36 5.33
C ARG A 129 -0.56 -19.72 4.48
N LEU A 130 -0.65 -20.98 4.03
CA LEU A 130 -1.77 -21.49 3.24
C LEU A 130 -3.06 -21.50 4.06
N SER A 131 -3.03 -22.02 5.29
CA SER A 131 -4.25 -22.09 6.11
C SER A 131 -4.84 -20.71 6.37
N TRP A 132 -4.02 -19.73 6.74
CA TRP A 132 -4.47 -18.35 6.94
C TRP A 132 -5.05 -17.74 5.65
N THR A 133 -4.33 -17.85 4.53
CA THR A 133 -4.77 -17.32 3.24
C THR A 133 -6.10 -17.96 2.81
N VAL A 134 -6.22 -19.29 2.92
CA VAL A 134 -7.43 -20.04 2.60
C VAL A 134 -8.59 -19.62 3.50
N ILE A 135 -8.38 -19.50 4.82
CA ILE A 135 -9.42 -19.06 5.76
C ILE A 135 -9.94 -17.67 5.37
N CYS A 136 -9.05 -16.72 5.11
CA CYS A 136 -9.43 -15.36 4.73
C CYS A 136 -10.21 -15.32 3.39
N TRP A 137 -9.79 -16.11 2.39
CA TRP A 137 -10.48 -16.20 1.12
C TRP A 137 -11.81 -16.96 1.20
N LEU A 138 -11.91 -18.01 2.01
CA LEU A 138 -13.17 -18.68 2.30
C LEU A 138 -14.16 -17.72 2.99
N LEU A 139 -13.69 -16.91 3.93
CA LEU A 139 -14.51 -15.86 4.54
C LEU A 139 -15.03 -14.87 3.49
N GLN A 140 -14.17 -14.46 2.56
CA GLN A 140 -14.57 -13.57 1.47
C GLN A 140 -15.59 -14.20 0.53
N LEU A 141 -15.31 -15.42 0.04
CA LEU A 141 -16.13 -16.06 -1.00
C LEU A 141 -17.43 -16.65 -0.46
N SER A 142 -17.43 -17.15 0.78
CA SER A 142 -18.58 -17.83 1.37
C SER A 142 -19.48 -16.92 2.22
N ILE A 143 -18.95 -15.80 2.73
CA ILE A 143 -19.69 -14.93 3.66
C ILE A 143 -19.73 -13.49 3.14
N VAL A 144 -18.59 -12.80 3.03
CA VAL A 144 -18.57 -11.36 2.75
C VAL A 144 -19.12 -11.03 1.35
N GLY A 145 -18.68 -11.74 0.31
CA GLY A 145 -19.12 -11.55 -1.07
C GLY A 145 -20.61 -11.86 -1.29
N PRO A 146 -21.12 -13.01 -0.83
CA PRO A 146 -22.55 -13.30 -0.89
C PRO A 146 -23.41 -12.29 -0.11
N LEU A 147 -23.02 -11.92 1.13
CA LEU A 147 -23.74 -10.93 1.91
C LEU A 147 -23.77 -9.56 1.22
N LEU A 148 -22.66 -9.14 0.62
CA LEU A 148 -22.59 -7.92 -0.19
C LEU A 148 -23.61 -7.97 -1.33
N SER A 149 -23.60 -9.07 -2.10
CA SER A 149 -24.44 -9.20 -3.30
C SER A 149 -25.94 -9.28 -2.96
N ILE A 150 -26.29 -9.85 -1.80
CA ILE A 150 -27.66 -9.94 -1.31
C ILE A 150 -28.14 -8.59 -0.75
N HIS A 151 -27.29 -7.89 0.00
CA HIS A 151 -27.68 -6.65 0.68
C HIS A 151 -27.62 -5.42 -0.22
N PHE A 152 -26.67 -5.39 -1.17
CA PHE A 152 -26.45 -4.26 -2.05
C PHE A 152 -26.52 -4.67 -3.52
N THR A 153 -27.51 -4.14 -4.23
CA THR A 153 -27.48 -3.99 -5.69
C THR A 153 -26.99 -2.57 -5.98
N PHE A 154 -25.71 -2.43 -6.35
CA PHE A 154 -25.09 -1.12 -6.56
C PHE A 154 -25.53 -0.48 -7.88
N ASN A 155 -25.91 0.79 -7.81
CA ASN A 155 -26.22 1.61 -8.98
C ASN A 155 -25.27 2.81 -9.01
N ALA A 156 -25.03 3.41 -10.20
CA ALA A 156 -24.17 4.59 -10.32
C ALA A 156 -24.59 5.73 -9.36
N GLU A 157 -25.90 5.95 -9.21
CA GLU A 157 -26.48 6.96 -8.31
C GLU A 157 -26.09 6.78 -6.82
N ASP A 158 -25.78 5.57 -6.38
CA ASP A 158 -25.29 5.34 -5.01
C ASP A 158 -23.94 6.03 -4.76
N PHE A 159 -23.19 6.32 -5.83
CA PHE A 159 -21.86 6.92 -5.83
C PHE A 159 -21.81 8.30 -6.49
N ALA A 160 -22.97 8.92 -6.75
CA ALA A 160 -23.05 10.24 -7.38
C ALA A 160 -22.22 11.30 -6.63
N PRO A 161 -21.72 12.35 -7.33
CA PRO A 161 -20.90 13.40 -6.71
C PRO A 161 -21.50 14.04 -5.44
N SER A 162 -22.83 14.19 -5.38
CA SER A 162 -23.55 14.70 -4.20
C SER A 162 -23.41 13.81 -2.96
N ARG A 163 -23.23 12.49 -3.14
CA ARG A 163 -23.05 11.50 -2.07
C ARG A 163 -21.63 11.49 -1.50
N GLN A 164 -20.66 12.13 -2.17
CA GLN A 164 -19.28 12.25 -1.68
C GLN A 164 -19.16 13.24 -0.50
N ILE A 165 -20.02 14.24 -0.45
CA ILE A 165 -19.92 15.36 0.48
C ILE A 165 -20.68 15.04 1.78
N LEU A 166 -19.96 14.83 2.89
CA LEU A 166 -20.58 14.55 4.20
C LEU A 166 -20.77 15.81 5.05
N ILE A 167 -19.66 16.47 5.40
CA ILE A 167 -19.64 17.56 6.40
C ILE A 167 -20.53 18.73 5.97
N ARG A 168 -20.42 19.17 4.71
CA ARG A 168 -21.21 20.30 4.20
C ARG A 168 -22.73 20.01 4.24
N ARG A 169 -23.11 18.76 3.94
CA ARG A 169 -24.50 18.27 4.00
C ARG A 169 -25.00 18.16 5.44
N LEU A 170 -24.16 17.70 6.37
CA LEU A 170 -24.50 17.64 7.79
C LEU A 170 -24.80 19.03 8.39
N PHE A 171 -24.02 20.03 8.00
CA PHE A 171 -24.25 21.42 8.44
C PHE A 171 -25.26 22.19 7.58
N SER A 172 -25.98 21.51 6.66
CA SER A 172 -27.02 22.10 5.79
C SER A 172 -26.55 23.37 5.05
N LEU A 173 -25.28 23.43 4.67
CA LEU A 173 -24.70 24.61 4.01
C LEU A 173 -25.15 24.76 2.54
N GLN A 174 -25.90 23.79 1.99
CA GLN A 174 -26.47 23.76 0.64
C GLN A 174 -27.80 22.98 0.62
N PRO A 175 -28.74 23.26 -0.30
CA PRO A 175 -29.94 22.45 -0.51
C PRO A 175 -29.54 21.09 -1.11
N GLU A 176 -29.46 20.07 -0.27
CA GLU A 176 -28.94 18.75 -0.63
C GLU A 176 -29.94 17.67 -0.21
N PRO A 177 -30.00 16.52 -0.91
CA PRO A 177 -30.91 15.44 -0.54
C PRO A 177 -30.61 14.94 0.88
N ALA A 178 -31.67 14.62 1.61
CA ALA A 178 -31.56 14.07 2.96
C ALA A 178 -30.69 12.80 2.98
N PHE A 179 -29.96 12.59 4.07
CA PHE A 179 -29.20 11.37 4.28
C PHE A 179 -30.15 10.18 4.36
N THR A 180 -29.96 9.19 3.47
CA THR A 180 -30.73 7.96 3.51
C THR A 180 -29.96 6.89 4.30
N ALA A 181 -30.69 5.97 4.94
CA ALA A 181 -30.05 4.84 5.62
C ALA A 181 -29.17 4.02 4.67
N ARG A 182 -29.60 3.86 3.41
CA ARG A 182 -28.84 3.19 2.34
C ARG A 182 -27.52 3.89 2.08
N GLU A 183 -27.51 5.22 1.92
CA GLU A 183 -26.27 5.99 1.70
C GLU A 183 -25.27 5.75 2.84
N MET A 184 -25.73 5.80 4.09
CA MET A 184 -24.87 5.59 5.25
C MET A 184 -24.31 4.17 5.33
N GLN A 185 -25.11 3.16 4.96
CA GLN A 185 -24.67 1.76 4.88
C GLN A 185 -23.61 1.55 3.81
N ILE A 186 -23.82 2.06 2.59
CA ILE A 186 -22.85 1.97 1.49
C ILE A 186 -21.55 2.68 1.85
N ARG A 187 -21.66 3.89 2.42
CA ARG A 187 -20.49 4.65 2.88
C ARG A 187 -19.69 3.90 3.95
N PHE A 188 -20.36 3.32 4.93
CA PHE A 188 -19.71 2.50 5.96
C PHE A 188 -19.01 1.30 5.32
N TYR A 189 -19.72 0.59 4.44
CA TYR A 189 -19.19 -0.57 3.74
C TYR A 189 -17.92 -0.23 2.95
N VAL A 190 -17.98 0.77 2.06
CA VAL A 190 -16.85 1.16 1.22
C VAL A 190 -15.65 1.56 2.08
N SER A 191 -15.87 2.22 3.22
CA SER A 191 -14.81 2.68 4.13
C SER A 191 -14.03 1.55 4.82
N VAL A 192 -14.62 0.36 4.91
CA VAL A 192 -14.00 -0.83 5.50
C VAL A 192 -13.54 -1.81 4.41
N TYR A 193 -14.32 -1.96 3.35
CA TYR A 193 -14.11 -3.00 2.35
C TYR A 193 -12.83 -2.81 1.54
N TRP A 194 -12.43 -1.58 1.24
CA TRP A 194 -11.16 -1.31 0.53
C TRP A 194 -9.94 -1.86 1.30
N ILE A 195 -9.98 -1.79 2.64
CA ILE A 195 -8.94 -2.31 3.54
C ILE A 195 -8.91 -3.84 3.44
N TRP A 196 -10.08 -4.45 3.49
CA TRP A 196 -10.25 -5.91 3.46
C TRP A 196 -9.79 -6.52 2.14
N ILE A 197 -10.26 -5.98 1.00
CA ILE A 197 -9.90 -6.52 -0.31
C ILE A 197 -8.42 -6.32 -0.63
N ALA A 198 -7.84 -5.16 -0.28
CA ALA A 198 -6.41 -4.92 -0.43
C ALA A 198 -5.56 -5.87 0.43
N TYR A 199 -5.99 -6.14 1.67
CA TYR A 199 -5.36 -7.13 2.54
C TYR A 199 -5.36 -8.52 1.90
N LEU A 200 -6.52 -8.98 1.41
CA LEU A 200 -6.66 -10.29 0.78
C LEU A 200 -5.77 -10.47 -0.45
N MET A 201 -5.77 -9.49 -1.34
CA MET A 201 -5.00 -9.55 -2.59
C MET A 201 -3.49 -9.55 -2.33
N LEU A 202 -3.02 -8.65 -1.46
CA LEU A 202 -1.59 -8.57 -1.14
C LEU A 202 -1.11 -9.77 -0.33
N GLU A 203 -1.91 -10.30 0.60
CA GLU A 203 -1.55 -11.50 1.35
C GLU A 203 -1.54 -12.74 0.46
N LEU A 204 -2.47 -12.87 -0.50
CA LEU A 204 -2.45 -13.94 -1.49
C LEU A 204 -1.17 -13.90 -2.32
N CYS A 205 -0.82 -12.73 -2.88
CA CYS A 205 0.40 -12.57 -3.67
C CYS A 205 1.65 -12.88 -2.84
N ASN A 206 1.71 -12.38 -1.60
CA ASN A 206 2.83 -12.65 -0.71
C ASN A 206 2.93 -14.15 -0.37
N THR A 207 1.82 -14.83 -0.15
CA THR A 207 1.82 -16.28 0.11
C THR A 207 2.26 -17.07 -1.12
N VAL A 208 1.75 -16.76 -2.31
CA VAL A 208 2.15 -17.43 -3.56
C VAL A 208 3.65 -17.26 -3.80
N LEU A 209 4.16 -16.03 -3.72
CA LEU A 209 5.58 -15.74 -3.90
C LEU A 209 6.44 -16.40 -2.82
N ALA A 210 6.04 -16.31 -1.54
CA ALA A 210 6.77 -16.95 -0.45
C ALA A 210 6.90 -18.46 -0.64
N LEU A 211 5.82 -19.15 -1.03
CA LEU A 211 5.86 -20.58 -1.29
C LEU A 211 6.75 -20.90 -2.49
N PHE A 212 6.66 -20.10 -3.55
CA PHE A 212 7.51 -20.28 -4.72
C PHE A 212 9.00 -20.16 -4.36
N PHE A 213 9.42 -19.12 -3.66
CA PHE A 213 10.83 -18.90 -3.33
C PHE A 213 11.37 -19.80 -2.20
N VAL A 214 10.55 -20.13 -1.19
CA VAL A 214 10.96 -20.95 -0.04
C VAL A 214 10.87 -22.46 -0.32
N VAL A 215 9.82 -22.91 -1.02
CA VAL A 215 9.52 -24.34 -1.19
C VAL A 215 9.97 -24.86 -2.55
N VAL A 216 9.63 -24.15 -3.63
CA VAL A 216 9.90 -24.58 -5.01
C VAL A 216 11.36 -24.30 -5.36
N LEU A 217 11.77 -23.03 -5.33
CA LEU A 217 13.14 -22.63 -5.69
C LEU A 217 14.14 -22.86 -4.56
N ARG A 218 13.68 -22.91 -3.31
CA ARG A 218 14.50 -23.10 -2.11
C ARG A 218 15.62 -22.05 -1.96
N LEU A 219 15.42 -20.86 -2.53
CA LEU A 219 16.34 -19.71 -2.45
C LEU A 219 16.17 -18.93 -1.14
N ASP A 220 14.99 -19.03 -0.52
CA ASP A 220 14.65 -18.30 0.69
C ASP A 220 14.39 -19.20 1.88
N HIS A 221 14.64 -18.63 3.06
CA HIS A 221 14.23 -19.21 4.32
C HIS A 221 12.84 -18.69 4.73
N PRO A 222 12.07 -19.46 5.52
CA PRO A 222 10.80 -18.98 6.08
C PRO A 222 10.90 -17.64 6.81
N GLU A 223 12.06 -17.33 7.41
CA GLU A 223 12.28 -16.07 8.14
C GLU A 223 12.44 -14.85 7.22
N ASP A 224 12.82 -15.07 5.96
CA ASP A 224 12.98 -14.00 4.95
C ASP A 224 11.62 -13.43 4.52
N TRP A 225 10.55 -14.25 4.62
CA TRP A 225 9.20 -13.90 4.18
C TRP A 225 8.29 -13.52 5.36
N THR A 226 8.54 -12.34 5.93
CA THR A 226 7.69 -11.79 7.00
C THR A 226 6.30 -11.39 6.47
N PRO A 227 5.23 -11.48 7.28
CA PRO A 227 3.92 -10.96 6.89
C PRO A 227 3.99 -9.49 6.48
N LEU A 228 3.28 -9.12 5.41
CA LEU A 228 3.25 -7.75 4.91
C LEU A 228 2.55 -6.81 5.89
N PHE A 229 1.48 -7.28 6.52
CA PHE A 229 0.65 -6.53 7.45
C PHE A 229 0.98 -6.89 8.90
N GLY A 230 0.83 -5.91 9.78
CA GLY A 230 0.85 -6.13 11.22
C GLY A 230 -0.54 -6.42 11.79
N SER A 231 -0.71 -6.21 13.09
CA SER A 231 -1.96 -6.56 13.78
C SER A 231 -3.02 -5.47 13.61
N PRO A 232 -4.25 -5.81 13.15
CA PRO A 232 -5.36 -4.86 13.12
C PRO A 232 -5.74 -4.37 14.51
N LEU A 233 -5.39 -5.12 15.58
CA LEU A 233 -5.60 -4.72 16.98
C LEU A 233 -4.79 -3.49 17.41
N GLN A 234 -3.86 -3.03 16.56
CA GLN A 234 -3.08 -1.81 16.77
C GLN A 234 -3.62 -0.61 15.99
N ALA A 235 -4.62 -0.79 15.11
CA ALA A 235 -5.09 0.22 14.18
C ALA A 235 -6.09 1.23 14.78
N TYR A 236 -5.93 1.60 16.05
CA TYR A 236 -6.82 2.51 16.78
C TYR A 236 -6.38 3.99 16.69
N SER A 237 -5.54 4.35 15.72
CA SER A 237 -5.25 5.74 15.33
C SER A 237 -4.78 5.72 13.88
N ILE A 238 -4.94 6.82 13.14
CA ILE A 238 -4.49 6.94 11.75
C ILE A 238 -2.99 6.66 11.63
N ARG A 239 -2.18 7.24 12.53
CA ARG A 239 -0.74 6.94 12.55
C ARG A 239 -0.47 5.45 12.79
N ARG A 240 -1.17 4.80 13.72
CA ARG A 240 -0.94 3.37 14.00
C ARG A 240 -1.48 2.46 12.89
N PHE A 241 -2.58 2.84 12.25
CA PHE A 241 -3.11 2.17 11.06
C PHE A 241 -2.00 2.04 10.02
N TRP A 242 -1.37 3.14 9.62
CA TRP A 242 -0.33 3.12 8.58
C TRP A 242 1.05 2.58 9.03
N THR A 243 1.39 2.67 10.32
CA THR A 243 2.74 2.28 10.80
C THR A 243 2.82 0.93 11.51
N LYS A 244 1.69 0.39 11.98
CA LYS A 244 1.63 -0.87 12.76
C LYS A 244 0.74 -1.94 12.14
N PHE A 245 -0.24 -1.57 11.32
CA PHE A 245 -1.15 -2.52 10.67
C PHE A 245 -0.88 -2.62 9.17
N TRP A 246 -0.92 -1.51 8.45
CA TRP A 246 -0.80 -1.47 7.00
C TRP A 246 0.58 -1.95 6.50
N HIS A 247 0.64 -2.38 5.24
CA HIS A 247 1.87 -2.90 4.64
C HIS A 247 3.00 -1.87 4.61
N ARG A 248 4.25 -2.34 4.75
CA ARG A 248 5.44 -1.47 4.87
C ARG A 248 6.39 -1.51 3.66
N LEU A 249 5.94 -2.07 2.54
CA LEU A 249 6.71 -2.22 1.30
C LEU A 249 7.37 -0.92 0.80
N THR A 250 6.71 0.22 0.95
CA THR A 250 7.20 1.52 0.46
C THR A 250 8.00 2.31 1.50
N VAL A 251 7.98 1.90 2.77
CA VAL A 251 8.49 2.73 3.88
C VAL A 251 9.98 2.99 3.73
N ALA A 252 10.77 1.98 3.39
CA ALA A 252 12.21 2.11 3.27
C ALA A 252 12.63 2.99 2.07
N PRO A 253 12.17 2.76 0.82
CA PRO A 253 12.53 3.63 -0.30
C PRO A 253 11.97 5.05 -0.16
N CYS A 254 10.76 5.24 0.40
CA CYS A 254 10.24 6.57 0.74
C CYS A 254 11.09 7.27 1.78
N ALA A 255 11.56 6.58 2.82
CA ALA A 255 12.44 7.18 3.81
C ALA A 255 13.82 7.53 3.24
N SER A 256 14.37 6.70 2.34
CA SER A 256 15.63 6.96 1.63
C SER A 256 15.55 8.22 0.76
N SER A 257 14.60 8.24 -0.17
CA SER A 257 14.37 9.41 -1.04
C SER A 257 13.94 10.66 -0.25
N GLY A 258 13.09 10.50 0.77
CA GLY A 258 12.66 11.60 1.63
C GLY A 258 13.82 12.25 2.40
N ARG A 259 14.76 11.44 2.94
CA ARG A 259 15.99 11.95 3.56
C ARG A 259 16.90 12.68 2.58
N MET A 260 16.99 12.17 1.34
CA MET A 260 17.79 12.81 0.30
C MET A 260 17.23 14.21 -0.01
N ILE A 261 15.92 14.30 -0.25
CA ILE A 261 15.26 15.58 -0.58
C ILE A 261 15.25 16.53 0.62
N SER A 262 14.92 16.05 1.83
CA SER A 262 14.88 16.88 3.04
C SER A 262 16.22 17.55 3.33
N ARG A 263 17.33 16.84 3.14
CA ARG A 263 18.67 17.32 3.47
C ARG A 263 19.30 18.15 2.36
N ARG A 264 19.10 17.76 1.10
CA ARG A 264 19.74 18.43 -0.04
C ARG A 264 18.95 19.62 -0.56
N VAL A 265 17.62 19.54 -0.53
CA VAL A 265 16.74 20.58 -1.10
C VAL A 265 16.20 21.48 0.00
N ALA A 266 15.62 20.88 1.06
CA ALA A 266 15.03 21.65 2.16
C ALA A 266 16.00 21.99 3.29
N VAL A 267 17.26 21.52 3.21
CA VAL A 267 18.36 21.78 4.18
C VAL A 267 17.94 21.51 5.64
N LEU A 268 17.10 20.50 5.86
CA LEU A 268 16.64 20.13 7.20
C LEU A 268 17.74 19.41 7.97
N GLN A 269 17.85 19.72 9.26
CA GLN A 269 18.81 19.05 10.15
C GLN A 269 18.52 17.54 10.26
N PRO A 270 19.52 16.67 10.05
CA PRO A 270 19.36 15.23 10.20
C PRO A 270 18.82 14.83 11.58
N GLY A 271 17.80 13.98 11.61
CA GLY A 271 17.18 13.49 12.84
C GLY A 271 16.20 14.45 13.52
N SER A 272 16.09 15.69 13.03
CA SER A 272 15.16 16.69 13.56
C SER A 272 13.70 16.26 13.44
N GLN A 273 12.82 16.88 14.23
CA GLN A 273 11.37 16.63 14.12
C GLN A 273 10.84 17.08 12.75
N HIS A 274 11.37 18.16 12.18
CA HIS A 274 10.98 18.65 10.87
C HIS A 274 11.34 17.65 9.77
N GLU A 275 12.53 17.04 9.81
CA GLU A 275 12.89 15.96 8.89
C GLU A 275 11.92 14.77 9.01
N LYS A 276 11.55 14.37 10.24
CA LYS A 276 10.61 13.24 10.45
C LYS A 276 9.22 13.55 9.88
N ILE A 277 8.72 14.76 10.07
CA ILE A 277 7.43 15.21 9.53
C ILE A 277 7.50 15.27 8.00
N PHE A 278 8.58 15.81 7.44
CA PHE A 278 8.79 15.86 5.99
C PHE A 278 8.85 14.46 5.37
N ILE A 279 9.58 13.53 5.98
CA ILE A 279 9.64 12.14 5.48
C ILE A 279 8.26 11.48 5.50
N ALA A 280 7.46 11.74 6.54
CA ALA A 280 6.08 11.24 6.58
C ALA A 280 5.23 11.87 5.47
N PHE A 281 5.28 13.19 5.28
CA PHE A 281 4.62 13.89 4.17
C PHE A 281 5.03 13.32 2.82
N TRP A 282 6.34 13.20 2.58
CA TRP A 282 6.92 12.66 1.36
C TRP A 282 6.45 11.23 1.08
N THR A 283 6.34 10.40 2.11
CA THR A 283 5.84 9.03 1.99
C THR A 283 4.39 9.01 1.51
N PHE A 284 3.51 9.82 2.09
CA PHE A 284 2.11 9.91 1.65
C PHE A 284 1.97 10.54 0.27
N LEU A 285 2.77 11.57 -0.04
CA LEU A 285 2.81 12.20 -1.36
C LEU A 285 3.16 11.19 -2.45
N LEU A 286 4.25 10.43 -2.27
CA LEU A 286 4.66 9.40 -3.22
C LEU A 286 3.65 8.26 -3.34
N SER A 287 3.04 7.83 -2.23
CA SER A 287 1.96 6.83 -2.29
C SER A 287 0.80 7.32 -3.15
N GLY A 288 0.38 8.58 -3.00
CA GLY A 288 -0.66 9.16 -3.86
C GLY A 288 -0.26 9.18 -5.33
N ILE A 289 0.96 9.62 -5.65
CA ILE A 289 1.48 9.62 -7.02
C ILE A 289 1.49 8.20 -7.60
N PHE A 290 1.90 7.20 -6.83
CA PHE A 290 1.91 5.81 -7.30
C PHE A 290 0.52 5.30 -7.63
N HIS A 291 -0.50 5.63 -6.83
CA HIS A 291 -1.88 5.27 -7.13
C HIS A 291 -2.39 5.97 -8.40
N VAL A 292 -2.14 7.27 -8.55
CA VAL A 292 -2.52 8.01 -9.77
C VAL A 292 -1.88 7.42 -11.02
N VAL A 293 -0.57 7.18 -10.98
CA VAL A 293 0.17 6.60 -12.10
C VAL A 293 -0.27 5.17 -12.38
N ALA A 294 -0.57 4.40 -11.35
CA ALA A 294 -1.01 3.02 -11.51
C ALA A 294 -2.38 2.94 -12.18
N ASP A 295 -3.35 3.76 -11.74
CA ASP A 295 -4.69 3.78 -12.34
C ASP A 295 -4.62 4.23 -13.81
N TRP A 296 -3.83 5.28 -14.10
CA TRP A 296 -3.60 5.74 -15.47
C TRP A 296 -2.99 4.64 -16.36
N ALA A 297 -1.94 3.97 -15.91
CA ALA A 297 -1.25 2.96 -16.71
C ALA A 297 -2.07 1.66 -16.86
N ALA A 298 -2.90 1.34 -15.86
CA ALA A 298 -3.79 0.18 -15.85
C ALA A 298 -5.05 0.37 -16.70
N GLY A 299 -5.32 1.59 -17.19
CA GLY A 299 -6.53 1.93 -17.94
C GLY A 299 -7.78 2.09 -17.08
N GLU A 300 -7.62 2.33 -15.77
CA GLU A 300 -8.75 2.54 -14.85
C GLU A 300 -9.17 4.02 -14.79
N PRO A 301 -10.40 4.33 -14.34
CA PRO A 301 -10.81 5.70 -14.06
C PRO A 301 -9.82 6.43 -13.13
N CYS A 302 -9.12 7.41 -13.70
CA CYS A 302 -8.02 8.10 -13.03
C CYS A 302 -8.45 9.51 -12.58
N TYR A 303 -8.38 9.74 -11.27
CA TYR A 303 -8.75 11.01 -10.66
C TYR A 303 -7.63 11.54 -9.75
N PRO A 304 -6.63 12.22 -10.34
CA PRO A 304 -5.41 12.59 -9.63
C PRO A 304 -5.65 13.38 -8.34
N ILE A 305 -6.59 14.33 -8.38
CA ILE A 305 -6.91 15.17 -7.22
C ILE A 305 -7.51 14.33 -6.08
N ASP A 306 -8.40 13.39 -6.41
CA ASP A 306 -9.14 12.57 -5.45
C ASP A 306 -8.21 11.56 -4.77
N ASP A 307 -7.34 10.92 -5.56
CA ASP A 307 -6.26 10.05 -5.06
C ASP A 307 -5.31 10.82 -4.14
N MET A 308 -4.80 11.96 -4.60
CA MET A 308 -3.88 12.78 -3.80
C MET A 308 -4.54 13.27 -2.52
N LEU A 309 -5.81 13.67 -2.57
CA LEU A 309 -6.56 14.12 -1.42
C LEU A 309 -6.62 13.05 -0.32
N PHE A 310 -6.86 11.78 -0.69
CA PHE A 310 -6.88 10.67 0.27
C PHE A 310 -5.56 10.55 1.03
N PHE A 311 -4.44 10.50 0.33
CA PHE A 311 -3.13 10.30 0.96
C PHE A 311 -2.67 11.52 1.76
N ILE A 312 -2.87 12.73 1.23
CA ILE A 312 -2.51 13.97 1.95
C ILE A 312 -3.39 14.15 3.20
N ALA A 313 -4.70 13.85 3.12
CA ALA A 313 -5.56 13.90 4.30
C ALA A 313 -5.12 12.89 5.38
N ASN A 314 -4.68 11.69 4.98
CA ASN A 314 -4.14 10.70 5.92
C ASN A 314 -2.85 11.19 6.62
N PHE A 315 -1.94 11.83 5.87
CA PHE A 315 -0.79 12.50 6.47
C PHE A 315 -1.21 13.56 7.49
N LEU A 316 -2.11 14.47 7.10
CA LEU A 316 -2.56 15.56 7.95
C LEU A 316 -3.24 15.02 9.22
N ALA A 317 -4.10 14.02 9.10
CA ALA A 317 -4.74 13.38 10.25
C ALA A 317 -3.70 12.76 11.20
N GLY A 318 -2.70 12.04 10.69
CA GLY A 318 -1.62 11.49 11.51
C GLY A 318 -0.71 12.55 12.16
N ALA A 319 -0.48 13.67 11.47
CA ALA A 319 0.26 14.82 11.99
C ALA A 319 -0.51 15.52 13.12
N ILE A 320 -1.82 15.75 12.91
CA ILE A 320 -2.74 16.30 13.91
C ILE A 320 -2.80 15.37 15.13
N GLU A 321 -2.95 14.06 14.95
CA GLU A 321 -2.89 13.08 16.05
C GLU A 321 -1.60 13.21 16.87
N SER A 322 -0.47 13.41 16.19
CA SER A 322 0.84 13.53 16.85
C SER A 322 1.00 14.85 17.62
N ALA A 323 0.38 15.93 17.13
CA ALA A 323 0.38 17.23 17.81
C ALA A 323 -0.60 17.26 18.99
N ILE A 324 -1.84 16.81 18.77
CA ILE A 324 -2.89 16.75 19.79
C ILE A 324 -2.54 15.72 20.87
N GLY A 325 -2.06 14.53 20.49
CA GLY A 325 -1.74 13.46 21.44
C GLY A 325 -0.77 13.91 22.53
N LYS A 326 0.28 14.68 22.17
CA LYS A 326 1.23 15.24 23.15
C LYS A 326 0.59 16.28 24.07
N ARG A 327 -0.24 17.17 23.51
CA ARG A 327 -0.93 18.21 24.28
C ARG A 327 -1.97 17.62 25.22
N LEU A 328 -2.71 16.63 24.73
CA LEU A 328 -3.72 15.91 25.48
C LEU A 328 -3.05 15.10 26.60
N GLU A 329 -1.99 14.34 26.33
CA GLU A 329 -1.24 13.65 27.39
C GLU A 329 -0.75 14.60 28.50
N HIS A 330 -0.32 15.81 28.15
CA HIS A 330 0.11 16.83 29.12
C HIS A 330 -1.06 17.37 29.94
N ALA A 331 -2.08 17.95 29.28
CA ALA A 331 -3.26 18.54 29.93
C ALA A 331 -3.99 17.53 30.82
N MET A 332 -3.91 16.24 30.48
CA MET A 332 -4.58 15.18 31.20
C MET A 332 -3.82 14.65 32.41
N LYS A 333 -2.48 14.78 32.45
CA LYS A 333 -1.72 14.57 33.68
C LYS A 333 -2.11 15.61 34.75
N GLU A 334 -2.50 16.80 34.31
CA GLU A 334 -2.92 17.92 35.15
C GLU A 334 -4.42 17.91 35.49
N SER A 335 -5.22 17.05 34.85
CA SER A 335 -6.68 17.01 35.06
C SER A 335 -7.06 16.45 36.45
N GLU A 336 -7.79 17.24 37.23
CA GLU A 336 -8.37 16.85 38.52
C GLU A 336 -9.59 15.92 38.39
N ASN A 337 -10.24 15.87 37.23
CA ASN A 337 -11.43 15.05 37.01
C ASN A 337 -11.11 13.54 36.96
N GLY A 338 -11.52 12.80 37.99
CA GLY A 338 -11.28 11.36 38.15
C GLY A 338 -11.87 10.48 37.04
N ARG A 339 -13.02 10.84 36.45
CA ARG A 339 -13.63 10.05 35.35
C ARG A 339 -12.84 10.20 34.04
N VAL A 340 -12.43 11.42 33.71
CA VAL A 340 -11.59 11.70 32.55
C VAL A 340 -10.23 11.02 32.72
N ARG A 341 -9.64 11.10 33.92
CA ARG A 341 -8.40 10.38 34.24
C ARG A 341 -8.55 8.86 34.09
N TRP A 342 -9.68 8.28 34.53
CA TRP A 342 -9.97 6.84 34.39
C TRP A 342 -10.15 6.40 32.94
N LEU A 343 -10.97 7.13 32.16
CA LEU A 343 -11.27 6.80 30.76
C LEU A 343 -9.98 6.70 29.91
N PHE A 344 -9.02 7.57 30.16
CA PHE A 344 -7.76 7.60 29.42
C PHE A 344 -6.67 6.68 29.99
N ARG A 345 -6.69 6.40 31.30
CA ARG A 345 -5.88 5.32 31.90
C ARG A 345 -6.33 3.94 31.41
N SER A 346 -7.63 3.77 31.15
CA SER A 346 -8.17 2.54 30.55
C SER A 346 -7.63 2.37 29.12
N GLY A 347 -6.75 1.37 28.94
CA GLY A 347 -6.23 1.02 27.63
C GLY A 347 -7.31 0.58 26.64
N ILE A 348 -8.41 0.01 27.14
CA ILE A 348 -9.53 -0.48 26.32
C ILE A 348 -10.37 0.69 25.82
N ALA A 349 -10.78 1.61 26.70
CA ALA A 349 -11.60 2.77 26.30
C ALA A 349 -10.86 3.65 25.27
N ARG A 350 -9.57 3.89 25.47
CA ARG A 350 -8.72 4.60 24.51
C ARG A 350 -8.64 3.90 23.14
N LYS A 351 -8.58 2.57 23.11
CA LYS A 351 -8.63 1.82 21.85
C LYS A 351 -9.98 1.97 21.16
N ILE A 352 -11.09 1.86 21.90
CA ILE A 352 -12.45 2.01 21.34
C ILE A 352 -12.63 3.40 20.73
N ILE A 353 -12.31 4.47 21.49
CA ILE A 353 -12.36 5.86 20.99
C ILE A 353 -11.50 6.00 19.74
N GLY A 354 -10.30 5.42 19.77
CA GLY A 354 -9.39 5.39 18.63
C GLY A 354 -9.94 4.70 17.39
N TYR A 355 -10.60 3.54 17.53
CA TYR A 355 -11.24 2.86 16.41
C TYR A 355 -12.43 3.64 15.85
N VAL A 356 -13.25 4.25 16.72
CA VAL A 356 -14.34 5.13 16.29
C VAL A 356 -13.79 6.31 15.50
N TRP A 357 -12.67 6.90 15.94
CA TRP A 357 -11.98 7.96 15.21
C TRP A 357 -11.46 7.50 13.85
N VAL A 358 -10.75 6.38 13.78
CA VAL A 358 -10.22 5.84 12.50
C VAL A 358 -11.35 5.53 11.54
N LEU A 359 -12.41 4.87 12.02
CA LEU A 359 -13.59 4.57 11.23
C LEU A 359 -14.27 5.86 10.75
N GLY A 360 -14.50 6.84 11.64
CA GLY A 360 -15.11 8.12 11.28
C GLY A 360 -14.29 8.91 10.24
N PHE A 361 -12.96 8.84 10.33
CA PHE A 361 -12.07 9.43 9.35
C PHE A 361 -12.18 8.71 7.99
N MET A 362 -12.11 7.37 7.95
CA MET A 362 -12.29 6.58 6.72
C MET A 362 -13.68 6.81 6.11
N PHE A 363 -14.71 6.85 6.96
CA PHE A 363 -16.09 7.18 6.60
C PHE A 363 -16.21 8.53 5.90
N TRP A 364 -15.36 9.50 6.25
CA TRP A 364 -15.32 10.81 5.60
C TRP A 364 -14.49 10.83 4.31
N ILE A 365 -13.27 10.28 4.33
CA ILE A 365 -12.29 10.45 3.26
C ILE A 365 -12.44 9.43 2.12
N THR A 366 -12.79 8.18 2.40
CA THR A 366 -12.83 7.11 1.37
C THR A 366 -13.83 7.41 0.24
N PRO A 367 -15.04 7.95 0.49
CA PRO A 367 -15.95 8.32 -0.59
C PRO A 367 -15.40 9.38 -1.56
N LYS A 368 -14.59 10.32 -1.05
CA LYS A 368 -13.94 11.35 -1.87
C LYS A 368 -12.89 10.79 -2.82
N TRP A 369 -12.43 9.58 -2.54
CA TRP A 369 -11.42 8.86 -3.29
C TRP A 369 -12.03 7.85 -4.26
N GLN A 370 -13.04 7.11 -3.79
CA GLN A 370 -13.54 5.91 -4.48
C GLN A 370 -14.85 6.12 -5.25
N TYR A 371 -15.74 7.02 -4.79
CA TYR A 371 -17.10 7.07 -5.36
C TYR A 371 -17.10 7.47 -6.83
N ARG A 372 -16.25 8.43 -7.23
CA ARG A 372 -16.20 8.83 -8.63
C ARG A 372 -15.78 7.70 -9.55
N LYS A 373 -14.75 6.93 -9.15
CA LYS A 373 -14.30 5.73 -9.87
C LYS A 373 -15.43 4.71 -9.99
N LEU A 374 -16.09 4.39 -8.87
CA LEU A 374 -17.21 3.44 -8.83
C LEU A 374 -18.41 3.91 -9.65
N HIS A 375 -18.72 5.20 -9.62
CA HIS A 375 -19.79 5.82 -10.40
C HIS A 375 -19.54 5.61 -11.90
N ASP A 376 -18.35 5.97 -12.39
CA ASP A 376 -18.04 5.90 -13.81
C ASP A 376 -17.95 4.47 -14.31
N SER A 377 -17.32 3.57 -13.56
CA SER A 377 -17.29 2.15 -13.90
C SER A 377 -18.73 1.58 -14.02
N LEU A 378 -19.63 1.92 -13.08
CA LEU A 378 -21.02 1.45 -13.14
C LEU A 378 -21.83 2.08 -14.28
N MET A 379 -21.53 3.33 -14.66
CA MET A 379 -22.12 3.96 -15.84
C MET A 379 -21.68 3.27 -17.12
N GLU A 380 -20.39 2.96 -17.26
CA GLU A 380 -19.85 2.21 -18.41
C GLU A 380 -20.47 0.81 -18.52
N PHE A 381 -20.66 0.10 -17.40
CA PHE A 381 -21.35 -1.19 -17.40
C PHE A 381 -22.83 -1.10 -17.81
N SER A 382 -23.48 0.03 -17.53
CA SER A 382 -24.91 0.24 -17.80
C SER A 382 -25.20 0.75 -19.22
N ASP A 383 -24.26 1.45 -19.87
CA ASP A 383 -24.37 1.94 -21.24
C ASP A 383 -23.05 1.73 -22.03
N PRO A 384 -22.91 0.57 -22.71
CA PRO A 384 -21.71 0.23 -23.48
C PRO A 384 -21.42 1.17 -24.67
N GLN A 385 -22.35 2.06 -25.07
CA GLN A 385 -22.12 2.98 -26.17
C GLN A 385 -21.20 4.16 -25.81
N LEU A 386 -20.91 4.38 -24.51
CA LEU A 386 -19.98 5.42 -24.06
C LEU A 386 -18.51 5.14 -24.46
N GLU A 387 -18.08 3.87 -24.55
CA GLU A 387 -16.74 3.48 -25.03
C GLU A 387 -16.46 3.97 -26.46
N THR A 388 -17.49 4.11 -27.30
CA THR A 388 -17.31 4.54 -28.70
C THR A 388 -17.12 6.05 -28.86
N ARG A 389 -17.31 6.85 -27.81
CA ARG A 389 -17.19 8.32 -27.87
C ARG A 389 -15.94 8.88 -27.19
N SER A 390 -15.20 8.07 -26.44
CA SER A 390 -13.99 8.48 -25.70
C SER A 390 -12.66 8.00 -26.29
N ASN A 391 -12.69 7.27 -27.42
CA ASN A 391 -11.50 6.89 -28.19
C ASN A 391 -11.09 7.95 -29.22
#